data_AF-A0A916W6U4-F1
#
_entry.id   AF-A0A916W6U4-F1
#
_cell.length_a   1.000
_cell.length_b   1.000
_cell.length_c   1.000
_cell.angle_alpha   90.00
_cell.angle_beta   90.00
_cell.angle_gamma   90.00
#
_symmetry.space_group_name_H-M   'P 1'
#
loop_
_entity.id
_entity.type
_entity.pdbx_description
1 polymer ?
#
loop_
_entity_poly.entity_id
_entity_poly.type
_entity_poly.pdbx_seq_one_letter_code
_entity_poly.pdbx_strand_id
1 'polypeptide(L)'
;MREAYDLERFIEAQEGIYSRALTEVQAGEKRSHWMWFIFPQIHGLGSSAMAVQFAISSLAEAKAYLAHPVLGSRLREITQATLARL
;
A
#
# COMPACT_ATOMS: atom_id res chain seq x y z
N MET A 1 -8.53 -16.72 -16.59
CA MET A 1 -9.57 -15.78 -16.17
C MET A 1 -8.89 -14.65 -15.41
N ARG A 2 -9.22 -13.38 -15.67
CA ARG A 2 -8.76 -12.29 -14.78
C ARG A 2 -9.58 -12.41 -13.51
N GLU A 3 -8.98 -12.90 -12.43
CA GLU A 3 -9.56 -12.70 -11.10
C GLU A 3 -9.60 -11.19 -10.86
N ALA A 4 -10.81 -10.65 -10.67
CA ALA A 4 -10.99 -9.28 -10.25
C ALA A 4 -10.71 -9.22 -8.75
N TYR A 5 -9.46 -8.92 -8.39
CA TYR A 5 -9.13 -8.59 -7.01
C TYR A 5 -9.84 -7.30 -6.62
N ASP A 6 -10.37 -7.24 -5.39
CA ASP A 6 -10.97 -6.04 -4.83
C ASP A 6 -9.89 -5.02 -4.45
N LEU A 7 -9.28 -4.37 -5.45
CA LEU A 7 -8.25 -3.37 -5.23
C LEU A 7 -8.80 -2.04 -4.71
N GLU A 8 -10.12 -1.84 -4.80
CA GLU A 8 -10.78 -0.60 -4.38
C GLU A 8 -10.62 -0.36 -2.88
N ARG A 9 -10.58 -1.43 -2.08
CA ARG A 9 -10.28 -1.34 -0.63
C ARG A 9 -9.03 -0.53 -0.33
N PHE A 10 -7.99 -0.65 -1.17
CA PHE A 10 -6.76 0.12 -1.00
C PHE A 10 -6.91 1.58 -1.44
N ILE A 11 -7.67 1.84 -2.51
CA ILE A 11 -7.94 3.20 -2.98
C ILE A 11 -8.68 3.98 -1.90
N GLU A 12 -9.78 3.41 -1.39
CA GLU A 12 -10.60 4.01 -0.35
C GLU A 12 -9.78 4.29 0.93
N ALA A 13 -8.97 3.33 1.37
CA ALA A 13 -8.12 3.50 2.55
C ALA A 13 -7.02 4.56 2.37
N GLN A 14 -6.56 4.77 1.13
CA GLN A 14 -5.56 5.79 0.80
C GLN A 14 -6.16 7.18 0.60
N GLU A 15 -7.47 7.29 0.38
CA GLU A 15 -8.14 8.56 0.12
C GLU A 15 -8.01 9.49 1.33
N GLY A 16 -7.53 10.71 1.09
CA GLY A 16 -7.22 11.68 2.16
C GLY A 16 -6.03 11.32 3.08
N ILE A 17 -5.44 10.12 2.96
CA ILE A 17 -4.32 9.65 3.81
C ILE A 17 -2.99 9.61 3.05
N TYR A 18 -3.01 9.35 1.74
CA TYR A 18 -1.78 9.15 0.96
C TYR A 18 -0.84 10.36 1.00
N SER A 19 -1.36 11.58 0.86
CA SER A 19 -0.55 12.82 0.91
C SER A 19 0.16 12.98 2.26
N ARG A 20 -0.51 12.62 3.35
CA ARG A 20 0.08 12.61 4.70
C ARG A 20 1.16 11.55 4.82
N ALA A 21 0.91 10.33 4.37
CA ALA A 21 1.90 9.25 4.39
C ALA A 21 3.16 9.64 3.61
N LEU A 22 3.00 10.22 2.42
CA LEU A 22 4.10 10.70 1.60
C LEU A 22 4.89 11.80 2.31
N THR A 23 4.22 12.77 2.92
CA THR A 23 4.86 13.86 3.69
C THR A 23 5.65 13.31 4.87
N GLU A 24 5.10 12.34 5.61
CA GLU A 24 5.77 11.69 6.74
C GLU A 24 7.03 10.92 6.30
N VAL A 25 6.95 10.18 5.19
CA VAL A 25 8.11 9.50 4.59
C VAL A 25 9.17 10.50 4.12
N GLN A 26 8.75 11.56 3.42
CA GLN A 26 9.64 12.63 2.99
C GLN A 26 10.27 13.37 4.18
N ALA A 27 9.59 13.47 5.32
CA ALA A 27 10.13 14.01 6.57
C ALA A 27 11.06 13.02 7.30
N GLY A 28 11.10 11.74 6.88
CA GLY A 28 11.97 10.70 7.44
C GLY A 28 11.41 10.07 8.72
N GLU A 29 10.15 10.35 9.06
CA GLU A 29 9.53 9.88 10.29
C GLU A 29 8.06 9.56 10.06
N LYS A 30 7.72 8.27 10.10
CA LYS A 30 6.34 7.80 10.09
C LYS A 30 5.67 8.11 11.44
N ARG A 31 4.52 8.77 11.41
CA ARG A 31 3.79 9.22 12.61
C ARG A 31 2.34 8.75 12.68
N SER A 32 1.72 8.36 11.56
CA SER A 32 0.31 7.96 11.53
C SER A 32 0.09 6.53 11.02
N HIS A 33 -1.17 6.08 11.06
CA HIS A 33 -1.58 4.70 10.84
C HIS A 33 -1.94 4.44 9.38
N TRP A 34 -0.94 4.08 8.56
CA TRP A 34 -1.16 3.84 7.14
C TRP A 34 -0.39 2.66 6.55
N MET A 35 0.40 1.94 7.35
CA MET A 35 1.35 0.95 6.83
C MET A 35 0.68 -0.15 6.01
N TRP A 36 -0.45 -0.67 6.50
CA TRP A 36 -1.11 -1.84 5.92
C TRP A 36 -1.59 -1.65 4.48
N PHE A 37 -1.98 -0.43 4.10
CA PHE A 37 -2.56 -0.15 2.78
C PHE A 37 -1.67 0.75 1.90
N ILE A 38 -0.56 1.27 2.42
CA ILE A 38 0.49 1.96 1.66
C ILE A 38 1.60 0.99 1.25
N PHE A 39 2.04 0.12 2.18
CA PHE A 39 2.99 -0.96 1.94
C PHE A 39 2.36 -2.30 2.33
N PRO A 40 1.38 -2.79 1.55
CA PRO A 40 0.68 -4.02 1.89
C PRO A 40 1.60 -5.24 1.81
N GLN A 41 1.38 -6.20 2.70
CA GLN A 41 2.17 -7.43 2.81
C GLN A 41 1.34 -8.65 2.42
N ILE A 42 2.01 -9.77 2.16
CA ILE A 42 1.32 -11.04 1.83
C ILE A 42 0.47 -11.53 3.01
N HIS A 43 -0.67 -12.13 2.71
CA HIS A 43 -1.55 -12.77 3.68
C HIS A 43 -0.80 -13.79 4.54
N GLY A 44 -1.13 -13.82 5.83
CA GLY A 44 -0.53 -14.72 6.83
C GLY A 44 0.70 -14.13 7.54
N LEU A 45 1.25 -13.00 7.09
CA LEU A 45 2.40 -12.38 7.75
C LEU A 45 2.02 -11.57 9.00
N GLY A 46 0.86 -10.90 8.98
CA GLY A 46 0.32 -10.16 10.12
C GLY A 46 -0.99 -10.74 10.61
N SER A 47 -1.23 -10.64 11.92
CA SER A 47 -2.43 -11.19 12.58
C SER A 47 -3.44 -10.13 13.03
N SER A 48 -3.13 -8.84 12.93
CA SER A 48 -4.09 -7.78 13.28
C SER A 48 -5.21 -7.69 12.24
N ALA A 49 -6.39 -7.22 12.64
CA ALA A 49 -7.54 -7.07 11.75
C ALA A 49 -7.19 -6.25 10.49
N MET A 50 -6.46 -5.14 10.65
CA MET A 50 -5.98 -4.31 9.53
C MET A 50 -4.97 -5.04 8.64
N ALA A 51 -4.08 -5.85 9.23
CA ALA A 51 -3.11 -6.62 8.46
C ALA A 51 -3.79 -7.72 7.63
N VAL A 52 -4.85 -8.32 8.14
CA VAL A 52 -5.67 -9.31 7.41
C VAL A 52 -6.49 -8.64 6.31
N GLN A 53 -7.18 -7.52 6.63
CA GLN A 53 -8.03 -6.79 5.69
C GLN A 53 -7.26 -6.28 4.45
N PHE A 54 -6.05 -5.76 4.67
CA PHE A 54 -5.23 -5.18 3.60
C PHE A 54 -4.10 -6.11 3.13
N ALA A 55 -4.16 -7.39 3.50
CA ALA A 55 -3.22 -8.37 2.98
C ALA A 55 -3.37 -8.54 1.46
N ILE A 56 -2.24 -8.69 0.77
CA ILE A 56 -2.20 -9.23 -0.59
C ILE A 56 -2.37 -10.75 -0.48
N SER A 57 -3.38 -11.32 -1.13
CA SER A 57 -3.72 -12.74 -1.07
C SER A 57 -2.78 -13.64 -1.87
N SER A 58 -2.16 -13.10 -2.93
CA SER A 58 -1.37 -13.89 -3.88
C SER A 58 -0.39 -13.04 -4.70
N LEU A 59 0.55 -13.70 -5.38
CA LEU A 59 1.43 -13.04 -6.35
C LEU A 59 0.64 -12.40 -7.51
N ALA A 60 -0.48 -13.00 -7.92
CA ALA A 60 -1.32 -12.46 -8.99
C ALA A 60 -1.99 -11.15 -8.54
N GLU A 61 -2.46 -11.07 -7.29
CA GLU A 61 -2.96 -9.82 -6.72
C GLU A 61 -1.85 -8.77 -6.59
N ALA A 62 -0.65 -9.14 -6.14
CA ALA A 62 0.49 -8.22 -6.08
C ALA A 62 0.78 -7.59 -7.45
N LYS A 63 0.76 -8.42 -8.51
CA LYS A 63 0.93 -7.95 -9.90
C LYS A 63 -0.21 -7.02 -10.33
N ALA A 64 -1.45 -7.35 -9.97
CA ALA A 64 -2.60 -6.50 -10.25
C ALA A 64 -2.50 -5.14 -9.53
N TYR A 65 -2.13 -5.13 -8.24
CA TYR A 65 -1.86 -3.93 -7.46
C TYR A 65 -0.80 -3.03 -8.12
N LEU A 66 0.33 -3.62 -8.54
CA LEU A 66 1.42 -2.90 -9.21
C LEU A 66 1.06 -2.37 -10.60
N ALA A 67 0.18 -3.08 -11.31
CA ALA A 67 -0.31 -2.70 -12.64
C ALA A 67 -1.45 -1.66 -12.57
N HIS A 68 -2.11 -1.52 -11.42
CA HIS A 68 -3.18 -0.55 -11.24
C HIS A 68 -2.63 0.88 -11.36
N PRO A 69 -3.27 1.77 -12.15
CA PRO A 69 -2.70 3.08 -12.50
C PRO A 69 -2.46 3.97 -11.28
N VAL A 70 -3.36 3.96 -10.29
CA VAL A 70 -3.21 4.75 -9.06
C VAL A 70 -2.30 4.06 -8.04
N LEU A 71 -2.68 2.87 -7.55
CA LEU A 71 -1.91 2.14 -6.52
C LEU A 71 -0.46 1.88 -6.91
N GLY A 72 -0.21 1.42 -8.14
CA GLY A 72 1.14 1.17 -8.63
C GLY A 72 1.96 2.46 -8.73
N SER A 73 1.36 3.58 -9.16
CA SER A 73 2.04 4.88 -9.20
C SER A 73 2.42 5.34 -7.79
N ARG A 74 1.45 5.29 -6.87
CA ARG A 74 1.62 5.67 -5.46
C ARG A 74 2.69 4.85 -4.76
N LEU A 75 2.67 3.52 -4.92
CA LEU A 75 3.67 2.64 -4.31
C LEU A 75 5.09 2.96 -4.81
N ARG A 76 5.26 3.22 -6.12
CA ARG A 76 6.57 3.58 -6.68
C ARG A 76 7.06 4.92 -6.13
N GLU A 77 6.20 5.94 -6.11
CA GLU A 77 6.52 7.27 -5.60
C GLU A 77 6.96 7.23 -4.14
N ILE A 78 6.17 6.61 -3.25
CA ILE A 78 6.52 6.58 -1.84
C ILE A 78 7.73 5.68 -1.54
N THR A 79 7.95 4.63 -2.33
CA THR A 79 9.17 3.83 -2.25
C THR A 79 10.39 4.67 -2.64
N GLN A 80 10.31 5.44 -3.73
CA GLN A 80 11.38 6.36 -4.14
C GLN A 80 11.67 7.40 -3.06
N ALA A 81 10.64 7.99 -2.44
CA ALA A 81 10.80 8.93 -1.34
C ALA A 81 11.51 8.29 -0.13
N THR A 82 11.23 7.01 0.15
CA THR A 82 11.91 6.24 1.21
C THR A 82 13.39 6.03 0.89
N LEU A 83 13.69 5.58 -0.33
CA LEU A 83 15.06 5.30 -0.78
C LEU A 83 15.93 6.54 -0.85
N ALA A 84 15.36 7.71 -1.16
CA ALA A 84 16.07 8.98 -1.16
C ALA A 84 16.53 9.44 0.23
N ARG A 85 16.16 8.71 1.29
CA ARG A 85 16.57 8.97 2.68
C ARG A 85 17.49 7.89 3.28
N LEU A 86 17.84 6.86 2.50
CA LEU A 86 18.89 5.90 2.84
C LEU A 86 20.27 6.48 2.52
#